data_AF-A0A8H8CGD0-F1
#
_entry.id   AF-A0A8H8CGD0-F1
#
_cell.length_a   1.000
_cell.length_b   1.000
_cell.length_c   1.000
_cell.angle_alpha   90.00
_cell.angle_beta   90.00
_cell.angle_gamma   90.00
#
_symmetry.space_group_name_H-M   'P 1'
#
loop_
_entity.id
_entity.type
_entity.pdbx_description
1 polymer ?
#
loop_
_entity_poly.entity_id
_entity_poly.type
_entity_poly.pdbx_seq_one_letter_code
_entity_poly.pdbx_strand_id
1 'polypeptide(L)'
;MSTQLIGFSIGGIGRRFLVDPPSMKFSDVQRTIRLPTGIPLPGLEAFYSVFSWACWIAPQNIVVNQMFGYFHGMGMSLITFDWAQIAYIGSPLATPWWAEANIVLGFILFYWIGTPVIYYTNTWYTQYLPISTRGSYDNTGKSYNVTRIIDSRNNLDVEAYKAYSPIFLSATFATSYGLSFAAITATLTHAFLFYGKQIWTQARRSLHEQPDIHARLMSRYEQVPEWYYAVIFVSMFIFSIISIEALETDLPVWGFILALSISFMYVIPCGMIQAVTNQQVGLNVIAELVVGYALPGRPVAMMLFKTWGYITMAQALTFSSDFKLGHYMKIPPKSMFFAQVVCAVISGTVQLAVQSWMFSNIEDICDPLQKSGFVCPNTEVFGTASIIWGVIGPARQFSKGQIYYVLLSGTGAIPPANAVNYITWGIVGFIFQFLVRRRHFSWWTKYNYVLSAALDAGVAIGAILVFFCLQYPLNGSIGNNTIQKWWGNTVFYGTADYLGTPLKALKDDGSRFGPSSW
;
A
#
# COMPACT_ATOMS: atom_id res chain seq x y z
N MET A 1 11.92 -8.68 -11.12
CA MET A 1 12.13 -10.14 -11.28
C MET A 1 12.87 -10.77 -10.10
N SER A 2 14.07 -10.28 -9.73
CA SER A 2 14.85 -10.83 -8.61
C SER A 2 14.09 -10.87 -7.28
N THR A 3 13.45 -9.77 -6.87
CA THR A 3 12.61 -9.70 -5.66
C THR A 3 11.52 -10.76 -5.61
N GLN A 4 10.82 -10.98 -6.73
CA GLN A 4 9.73 -11.93 -6.82
C GLN A 4 10.21 -13.38 -6.68
N LEU A 5 11.26 -13.76 -7.41
CA LEU A 5 11.80 -15.12 -7.39
C LEU A 5 12.56 -15.44 -6.09
N ILE A 6 13.24 -14.46 -5.50
CA ILE A 6 13.79 -14.59 -4.14
C ILE A 6 12.63 -14.78 -3.14
N GLY A 7 11.54 -14.02 -3.30
CA GLY A 7 10.32 -14.18 -2.52
C GLY A 7 9.76 -15.60 -2.60
N PHE A 8 9.68 -16.19 -3.79
CA PHE A 8 9.22 -17.58 -3.98
C PHE A 8 10.10 -18.59 -3.23
N SER A 9 11.41 -18.33 -3.20
CA SER A 9 12.37 -19.18 -2.49
C SER A 9 12.15 -19.09 -0.97
N ILE A 10 11.98 -17.89 -0.43
CA ILE A 10 11.70 -17.67 1.00
C ILE A 10 10.33 -18.24 1.39
N GLY A 11 9.31 -18.03 0.55
CA GLY A 11 7.96 -18.59 0.74
C GLY A 11 7.94 -20.12 0.66
N GLY A 12 8.80 -20.71 -0.17
CA GLY A 12 9.04 -22.15 -0.24
C GLY A 12 9.61 -22.72 1.05
N ILE A 13 10.62 -22.06 1.63
CA ILE A 13 11.19 -22.42 2.95
C ILE A 13 10.14 -22.23 4.06
N GLY A 14 9.37 -21.14 4.02
CA GLY A 14 8.30 -20.82 4.96
C GLY A 14 7.05 -21.69 4.85
N ARG A 15 6.98 -22.57 3.82
CA ARG A 15 5.81 -23.41 3.53
C ARG A 15 5.40 -24.30 4.71
N ARG A 16 6.36 -24.83 5.46
CA ARG A 16 6.10 -25.67 6.64
C ARG A 16 5.33 -24.96 7.75
N PHE A 17 5.45 -23.62 7.80
CA PHE A 17 4.81 -22.77 8.80
C PHE A 17 3.51 -22.14 8.30
N LEU A 18 3.43 -21.83 7.00
CA LEU A 18 2.34 -21.06 6.43
C LEU A 18 1.33 -21.91 5.64
N VAL A 19 1.78 -22.99 5.00
CA VAL A 19 0.95 -23.77 4.06
C VAL A 19 0.52 -25.10 4.66
N ASP A 20 1.42 -25.81 5.33
CA ASP A 20 1.12 -27.14 5.84
C ASP A 20 0.12 -27.15 7.04
N PRO A 21 0.12 -26.19 7.99
CA PRO A 21 -0.82 -26.26 9.12
C PRO A 21 -2.30 -26.00 8.73
N PRO A 22 -3.26 -26.79 9.27
CA PRO A 22 -4.71 -26.64 9.07
C PRO A 22 -5.28 -25.28 9.46
N SER A 23 -4.70 -24.70 10.51
CA SER A 23 -5.15 -23.46 11.15
C SER A 23 -4.90 -22.23 10.27
N MET A 24 -3.98 -22.32 9.30
CA MET A 24 -3.67 -21.25 8.37
C MET A 24 -4.64 -21.28 7.19
N LYS A 25 -5.56 -20.31 7.15
CA LYS A 25 -6.59 -20.18 6.12
C LYS A 25 -6.48 -18.82 5.44
N PHE A 26 -5.71 -18.77 4.37
CA PHE A 26 -5.70 -17.60 3.51
C PHE A 26 -7.08 -17.46 2.82
N SER A 27 -7.85 -16.43 3.14
CA SER A 27 -9.19 -16.22 2.60
C SER A 27 -9.21 -15.44 1.28
N ASP A 28 -8.16 -14.67 0.97
CA ASP A 28 -8.06 -13.90 -0.29
C ASP A 28 -7.61 -14.70 -1.53
N VAL A 29 -7.16 -15.95 -1.39
CA VAL A 29 -6.47 -16.65 -2.50
C VAL A 29 -7.40 -17.02 -3.66
N GLN A 30 -8.72 -17.04 -3.46
CA GLN A 30 -9.65 -17.33 -4.55
C GLN A 30 -9.70 -16.25 -5.65
N ARG A 31 -8.84 -15.21 -5.61
CA ARG A 31 -8.93 -14.02 -6.47
C ARG A 31 -7.60 -13.58 -7.08
N THR A 32 -7.07 -14.40 -7.97
CA THR A 32 -5.92 -14.01 -8.82
C THR A 32 -6.40 -13.40 -10.15
N ILE A 33 -7.30 -12.43 -10.10
CA ILE A 33 -7.53 -11.46 -11.19
C ILE A 33 -7.70 -10.08 -10.54
N ARG A 34 -6.61 -9.54 -9.97
CA ARG A 34 -6.53 -8.10 -9.69
C ARG A 34 -5.93 -7.44 -10.93
N LEU A 35 -6.78 -6.89 -11.79
CA LEU A 35 -6.33 -5.85 -12.72
C LEU A 35 -6.06 -4.58 -11.91
N PRO A 36 -5.07 -3.74 -12.30
CA PRO A 36 -4.79 -2.49 -11.61
C PRO A 36 -6.02 -1.57 -11.72
N THR A 37 -6.84 -1.56 -10.67
CA THR A 37 -7.94 -0.61 -10.48
C THR A 37 -7.33 0.72 -10.05
N GLY A 38 -7.07 1.60 -11.01
CA GLY A 38 -6.46 2.89 -10.72
C GLY A 38 -6.40 3.86 -11.89
N ILE A 39 -7.22 3.68 -12.92
CA ILE A 39 -7.47 4.77 -13.87
C ILE A 39 -8.69 5.52 -13.32
N PRO A 40 -8.55 6.74 -12.79
CA PRO A 40 -9.71 7.59 -12.54
C PRO A 40 -10.38 7.86 -13.89
N LEU A 41 -11.48 7.17 -14.16
CA LEU A 41 -12.22 7.28 -15.41
C LEU A 41 -12.93 8.65 -15.43
N PRO A 42 -12.59 9.59 -16.34
CA PRO A 42 -13.21 10.91 -16.32
C PRO A 42 -14.67 10.83 -16.80
N GLY A 43 -15.59 11.34 -15.98
CA GLY A 43 -16.88 11.85 -16.45
C GLY A 43 -18.12 10.98 -16.27
N LEU A 44 -18.06 9.76 -15.72
CA LEU A 44 -19.28 9.01 -15.30
C LEU A 44 -19.20 8.43 -13.89
N GLU A 45 -17.99 8.22 -13.37
CA GLU A 45 -17.81 7.49 -12.09
C GLU A 45 -17.70 8.39 -10.86
N ALA A 46 -17.50 9.70 -11.02
CA ALA A 46 -17.28 10.60 -9.87
C ALA A 46 -18.43 10.55 -8.85
N PHE A 47 -19.67 10.46 -9.32
CA PHE A 47 -20.84 10.38 -8.44
C PHE A 47 -21.00 9.03 -7.71
N TYR A 48 -20.65 7.90 -8.36
CA TYR A 48 -20.72 6.58 -7.74
C TYR A 48 -19.53 6.30 -6.81
N SER A 49 -18.36 6.83 -7.17
CA SER A 49 -17.09 6.61 -6.46
C SER A 49 -16.95 7.51 -5.23
N VAL A 50 -17.39 8.77 -5.31
CA VAL A 50 -17.17 9.76 -4.25
C VAL A 50 -18.45 10.54 -3.94
N PHE A 51 -19.25 10.03 -3.00
CA PHE A 51 -20.48 10.69 -2.56
C PHE A 51 -20.22 11.68 -1.39
N SER A 52 -19.69 12.86 -1.70
CA SER A 52 -19.36 13.91 -0.72
C SER A 52 -20.45 14.98 -0.57
N TRP A 53 -21.68 14.55 -0.27
CA TRP A 53 -22.87 15.42 -0.18
C TRP A 53 -22.70 16.62 0.76
N ALA A 54 -22.01 16.45 1.89
CA ALA A 54 -21.77 17.53 2.86
C ALA A 54 -20.91 18.66 2.27
N CYS A 55 -19.97 18.33 1.38
CA CYS A 55 -19.13 19.30 0.69
C CYS A 55 -19.92 20.05 -0.39
N TRP A 56 -20.95 19.43 -0.97
CA TRP A 56 -21.82 20.10 -1.95
C TRP A 56 -22.78 21.10 -1.31
N ILE A 57 -23.20 20.87 -0.07
CA ILE A 57 -24.05 21.82 0.68
C ILE A 57 -23.26 23.07 1.07
N ALA A 58 -21.98 22.92 1.44
CA ALA A 58 -21.13 24.02 1.88
C ALA A 58 -19.76 24.01 1.16
N PRO A 59 -19.71 24.31 -0.15
CA PRO A 59 -18.51 24.11 -0.98
C PRO A 59 -17.32 25.00 -0.60
N GLN A 60 -17.58 26.16 0.00
CA GLN A 60 -16.54 27.14 0.39
C GLN A 60 -16.17 27.06 1.88
N ASN A 61 -16.85 26.21 2.68
CA ASN A 61 -16.54 26.09 4.10
C ASN A 61 -15.34 25.15 4.30
N ILE A 62 -14.18 25.73 4.61
CA ILE A 62 -12.91 25.00 4.75
C ILE A 62 -13.02 23.85 5.75
N VAL A 63 -13.65 24.06 6.91
CA VAL A 63 -13.75 23.04 7.98
C VAL A 63 -14.63 21.87 7.54
N VAL A 64 -15.77 22.15 6.92
CA VAL A 64 -16.69 21.10 6.43
C VAL A 64 -16.01 20.27 5.35
N ASN A 65 -15.30 20.92 4.42
CA ASN A 65 -14.59 20.24 3.34
C ASN A 65 -13.37 19.46 3.86
N GLN A 66 -12.64 19.97 4.84
CA GLN A 66 -11.53 19.22 5.45
C GLN A 66 -12.00 17.97 6.20
N MET A 67 -13.18 18.00 6.82
CA MET A 67 -13.70 16.85 7.58
C MET A 67 -14.41 15.82 6.68
N PHE A 68 -15.28 16.28 5.78
CA PHE A 68 -16.15 15.43 4.96
C PHE A 68 -15.72 15.28 3.50
N GLY A 69 -14.67 16.01 3.08
CA GLY A 69 -14.10 15.92 1.74
C GLY A 69 -13.36 14.61 1.49
N TYR A 70 -13.22 14.23 0.22
CA TYR A 70 -12.63 12.96 -0.18
C TYR A 70 -11.21 13.12 -0.72
N PHE A 71 -10.92 14.18 -1.49
CA PHE A 71 -9.64 14.32 -2.18
C PHE A 71 -8.53 14.76 -1.22
N HIS A 72 -8.76 15.84 -0.49
CA HIS A 72 -7.84 16.39 0.50
C HIS A 72 -8.43 16.45 1.92
N GLY A 73 -9.69 16.09 2.08
CA GLY A 73 -10.38 15.95 3.34
C GLY A 73 -10.21 14.57 3.97
N MET A 74 -10.86 14.41 5.12
CA MET A 74 -10.76 13.20 5.93
C MET A 74 -11.89 12.20 5.70
N GLY A 75 -12.70 12.36 4.66
CA GLY A 75 -13.67 11.37 4.21
C GLY A 75 -14.69 10.95 5.26
N MET A 76 -15.15 11.87 6.13
CA MET A 76 -16.15 11.55 7.16
C MET A 76 -17.53 11.21 6.60
N SER A 77 -17.73 11.29 5.28
CA SER A 77 -18.96 10.84 4.62
C SER A 77 -19.04 9.31 4.64
N LEU A 78 -20.22 8.80 5.02
CA LEU A 78 -20.39 7.40 5.40
C LEU A 78 -20.58 6.42 4.22
N ILE A 79 -20.63 6.87 2.97
CA ILE A 79 -21.17 6.05 1.88
C ILE A 79 -20.42 6.29 0.56
N THR A 80 -19.83 5.23 0.00
CA THR A 80 -19.53 5.08 -1.42
C THR A 80 -20.30 3.87 -1.94
N PHE A 81 -20.73 3.92 -3.20
CA PHE A 81 -21.40 2.79 -3.87
C PHE A 81 -20.47 2.06 -4.85
N ASP A 82 -19.24 2.52 -4.98
CA ASP A 82 -18.23 1.95 -5.85
C ASP A 82 -17.48 0.82 -5.15
N TRP A 83 -17.61 -0.39 -5.68
CA TRP A 83 -16.93 -1.57 -5.16
C TRP A 83 -15.40 -1.45 -5.23
N ALA A 84 -14.85 -0.72 -6.22
CA ALA A 84 -13.41 -0.50 -6.31
C ALA A 84 -12.88 0.31 -5.11
N GLN A 85 -13.66 1.28 -4.61
CA GLN A 85 -13.30 2.04 -3.41
C GLN A 85 -13.49 1.23 -2.13
N ILE A 86 -14.57 0.44 -2.04
CA ILE A 86 -14.85 -0.44 -0.90
C ILE A 86 -13.76 -1.53 -0.77
N ALA A 87 -13.35 -2.12 -1.88
CA ALA A 87 -12.35 -3.19 -1.93
C ALA A 87 -10.90 -2.67 -2.03
N TYR A 88 -10.68 -1.34 -1.93
CA TYR A 88 -9.37 -0.72 -2.08
C TYR A 88 -8.31 -1.28 -1.12
N ILE A 89 -8.74 -1.66 0.09
CA ILE A 89 -7.87 -2.17 1.18
C ILE A 89 -7.98 -3.69 1.30
N GLY A 90 -8.34 -4.35 0.19
CA GLY A 90 -8.71 -5.76 0.18
C GLY A 90 -10.19 -5.95 0.46
N SER A 91 -10.67 -7.16 0.22
CA SER A 91 -12.10 -7.43 0.25
C SER A 91 -12.62 -7.58 1.68
N PRO A 92 -13.65 -6.81 2.07
CA PRO A 92 -14.26 -6.97 3.39
C PRO A 92 -14.96 -8.34 3.52
N LEU A 93 -15.47 -8.88 2.41
CA LEU A 93 -16.11 -10.19 2.39
C LEU A 93 -15.17 -11.37 2.67
N ALA A 94 -13.85 -11.16 2.58
CA ALA A 94 -12.86 -12.18 2.93
C ALA A 94 -12.23 -11.95 4.32
N THR A 95 -12.36 -10.76 4.89
CA THR A 95 -11.75 -10.38 6.16
C THR A 95 -12.71 -10.69 7.32
N PRO A 96 -12.27 -11.33 8.42
CA PRO A 96 -13.14 -11.58 9.56
C PRO A 96 -13.59 -10.27 10.26
N TRP A 97 -14.87 -10.19 10.66
CA TRP A 97 -15.44 -9.00 11.34
C TRP A 97 -14.61 -8.44 12.50
N TRP A 98 -14.02 -9.30 13.34
CA TRP A 98 -13.24 -8.82 14.48
C TRP A 98 -11.98 -8.05 14.02
N ALA A 99 -11.35 -8.46 12.92
CA ALA A 99 -10.20 -7.77 12.36
C ALA A 99 -10.63 -6.44 11.74
N GLU A 100 -11.78 -6.44 11.05
CA GLU A 100 -12.37 -5.24 10.47
C GLU A 100 -12.73 -4.21 11.54
N ALA A 101 -13.40 -4.64 12.61
CA ALA A 101 -13.79 -3.78 13.72
C ALA A 101 -12.58 -3.13 14.42
N ASN A 102 -11.47 -3.87 14.58
CA ASN A 102 -10.23 -3.31 15.14
C ASN A 102 -9.61 -2.25 14.22
N ILE A 103 -9.59 -2.49 12.90
CA ILE A 103 -9.08 -1.52 11.92
C ILE A 103 -9.96 -0.28 11.89
N VAL A 104 -11.29 -0.42 11.86
CA VAL A 104 -12.24 0.69 11.91
C VAL A 104 -12.10 1.49 13.21
N LEU A 105 -11.95 0.81 14.35
CA LEU A 105 -11.75 1.48 15.63
C LEU A 105 -10.43 2.26 15.64
N GLY A 106 -9.33 1.66 15.18
CA GLY A 106 -8.05 2.34 15.02
C GLY A 106 -8.17 3.55 14.09
N PHE A 107 -8.93 3.40 13.00
CA PHE A 107 -9.18 4.47 12.04
C PHE A 107 -9.92 5.65 12.68
N ILE A 108 -11.00 5.38 13.42
CA ILE A 108 -11.76 6.42 14.12
C ILE A 108 -10.88 7.13 15.15
N LEU A 109 -10.12 6.38 15.96
CA LEU A 109 -9.29 6.95 17.02
C LEU A 109 -8.15 7.81 16.46
N PHE A 110 -7.40 7.32 15.48
CA PHE A 110 -6.20 8.01 15.00
C PHE A 110 -6.48 9.00 13.88
N TYR A 111 -7.36 8.68 12.92
CA TYR A 111 -7.64 9.58 11.80
C TYR A 111 -8.82 10.51 12.08
N TRP A 112 -9.94 10.03 12.60
CA TRP A 112 -11.10 10.91 12.83
C TRP A 112 -10.97 11.78 14.08
N ILE A 113 -10.21 11.34 15.08
CA ILE A 113 -10.00 12.11 16.31
C ILE A 113 -8.56 12.64 16.36
N GLY A 114 -7.55 11.76 16.29
CA GLY A 114 -6.14 12.14 16.43
C GLY A 114 -5.67 13.17 15.39
N THR A 115 -5.90 12.93 14.10
CA THR A 115 -5.44 13.82 13.03
C THR A 115 -6.06 15.23 13.10
N PRO A 116 -7.38 15.42 13.33
CA PRO A 116 -7.94 16.74 13.58
C PRO A 116 -7.36 17.42 14.80
N VAL A 117 -7.13 16.68 15.89
CA VAL A 117 -6.49 17.26 17.08
C VAL A 117 -5.11 17.80 16.72
N ILE A 118 -4.27 17.02 16.03
CA ILE A 118 -2.95 17.48 15.56
C ILE A 118 -3.10 18.71 14.64
N TYR A 119 -4.02 18.66 13.69
CA TYR A 119 -4.24 19.72 12.71
C TYR A 119 -4.72 21.02 13.35
N TYR A 120 -5.80 20.99 14.13
CA TYR A 120 -6.40 22.17 14.74
C TYR A 120 -5.61 22.71 15.95
N THR A 121 -4.76 21.92 16.59
CA THR A 121 -3.78 22.41 17.57
C THR A 121 -2.53 23.03 16.94
N ASN A 122 -2.41 23.00 15.61
CA ASN A 122 -1.24 23.45 14.86
C ASN A 122 0.07 22.73 15.24
N THR A 123 -0.04 21.47 15.65
CA THR A 123 1.13 20.64 15.94
C THR A 123 1.90 20.42 14.63
N TRP A 124 3.22 20.64 14.64
CA TRP A 124 4.10 20.58 13.45
C TRP A 124 3.74 21.53 12.31
N TYR A 125 3.09 22.66 12.60
CA TYR A 125 2.73 23.69 11.61
C TYR A 125 1.75 23.21 10.52
N THR A 126 0.97 22.16 10.79
CA THR A 126 0.10 21.53 9.78
C THR A 126 -1.04 22.43 9.31
N GLN A 127 -1.43 23.50 10.02
CA GLN A 127 -2.54 24.38 9.60
C GLN A 127 -2.25 25.17 8.31
N TYR A 128 -0.98 25.31 7.94
CA TYR A 128 -0.54 25.97 6.71
C TYR A 128 -0.56 25.02 5.51
N LEU A 129 -0.88 23.74 5.73
CA LEU A 129 -0.88 22.69 4.72
C LEU A 129 -2.29 22.11 4.56
N PRO A 130 -2.58 21.45 3.42
CA PRO A 130 -3.79 20.64 3.30
C PRO A 130 -3.82 19.56 4.38
N ILE A 131 -4.99 19.31 4.98
CA ILE A 131 -5.12 18.31 6.07
C ILE A 131 -4.73 16.91 5.59
N SER A 132 -5.10 16.56 4.35
CA SER A 132 -4.73 15.29 3.71
C SER A 132 -4.16 15.47 2.32
N THR A 133 -2.97 14.92 2.11
CA THR A 133 -2.25 14.95 0.84
C THR A 133 -1.06 14.00 0.92
N ARG A 134 -0.67 13.46 -0.24
CA ARG A 134 0.43 12.51 -0.42
C ARG A 134 1.77 13.20 -0.70
N GLY A 135 1.75 14.50 -0.96
CA GLY A 135 2.93 15.31 -1.25
C GLY A 135 3.62 15.85 -0.01
N SER A 136 4.87 16.25 -0.19
CA SER A 136 5.65 17.00 0.79
C SER A 136 5.73 18.48 0.45
N TYR A 137 5.84 19.34 1.46
CA TYR A 137 5.78 20.80 1.31
C TYR A 137 7.01 21.50 1.86
N ASP A 138 7.31 22.68 1.31
CA ASP A 138 8.33 23.60 1.83
C ASP A 138 7.76 24.58 2.88
N ASN A 139 8.63 25.41 3.45
CA ASN A 139 8.26 26.44 4.43
C ASN A 139 7.40 27.59 3.86
N THR A 140 7.10 27.56 2.56
CA THR A 140 6.20 28.50 1.88
C THR A 140 4.85 27.86 1.54
N GLY A 141 4.62 26.60 1.92
CA GLY A 141 3.37 25.89 1.67
C GLY A 141 3.24 25.41 0.22
N LYS A 142 4.32 25.46 -0.57
CA LYS A 142 4.37 24.94 -1.93
C LYS A 142 4.91 23.51 -1.94
N SER A 143 4.64 22.78 -3.01
CA SER A 143 5.20 21.44 -3.21
C SER A 143 6.73 21.49 -3.15
N TYR A 144 7.31 20.58 -2.37
CA TYR A 144 8.74 20.57 -2.09
C TYR A 144 9.57 20.30 -3.36
N ASN A 145 10.46 21.22 -3.72
CA ASN A 145 11.28 21.06 -4.92
C ASN A 145 12.59 20.32 -4.62
N VAL A 146 12.63 19.05 -4.98
CA VAL A 146 13.76 18.14 -4.76
C VAL A 146 15.00 18.55 -5.54
N THR A 147 14.83 19.06 -6.77
CA THR A 147 15.97 19.43 -7.64
C THR A 147 16.86 20.52 -7.04
N ARG A 148 16.37 21.26 -6.04
CA ARG A 148 17.13 22.28 -5.32
C ARG A 148 18.07 21.73 -4.25
N ILE A 149 17.88 20.49 -3.81
CA ILE A 149 18.61 19.90 -2.68
C ILE A 149 19.42 18.67 -3.09
N ILE A 150 19.46 18.35 -4.38
CA ILE A 150 20.23 17.23 -4.94
C ILE A 150 21.36 17.75 -5.81
N ASP A 151 22.52 17.11 -5.73
CA ASP A 151 23.67 17.38 -6.59
C ASP A 151 23.51 16.73 -7.98
N SER A 152 24.50 16.93 -8.86
CA SER A 152 24.53 16.31 -10.19
C SER A 152 24.65 14.78 -10.19
N ARG A 153 24.92 14.18 -9.02
CA ARG A 153 24.97 12.73 -8.79
C ARG A 153 23.73 12.21 -8.05
N ASN A 154 22.67 13.02 -7.93
CA ASN A 154 21.43 12.71 -7.20
C ASN A 154 21.62 12.44 -5.70
N ASN A 155 22.70 12.93 -5.08
CA ASN A 155 22.92 12.88 -3.63
C ASN A 155 22.47 14.18 -2.96
N LEU A 156 22.20 14.12 -1.65
CA LEU A 156 21.81 15.29 -0.86
C LEU A 156 22.93 16.34 -0.78
N ASP A 157 22.64 17.56 -1.23
CA ASP A 157 23.41 18.76 -0.90
C ASP A 157 22.88 19.37 0.41
N VAL A 158 23.70 19.29 1.46
CA VAL A 158 23.32 19.73 2.81
C VAL A 158 23.26 21.26 2.92
N GLU A 159 24.09 22.00 2.18
CA GLU A 159 24.10 23.46 2.21
C GLU A 159 22.88 24.01 1.49
N ALA A 160 22.59 23.48 0.30
CA ALA A 160 21.40 23.83 -0.46
C ALA A 160 20.11 23.50 0.32
N TYR A 161 20.08 22.35 1.01
CA TYR A 161 18.97 21.98 1.90
C TYR A 161 18.74 22.98 3.04
N LYS A 162 19.82 23.40 3.73
CA LYS A 162 19.73 24.39 4.82
C LYS A 162 19.32 25.78 4.31
N ALA A 163 19.73 26.15 3.11
CA ALA A 163 19.35 27.43 2.49
C ALA A 163 17.87 27.44 2.03
N TYR A 164 17.33 26.28 1.65
CA TYR A 164 15.98 26.15 1.12
C TYR A 164 14.91 26.07 2.22
N SER A 165 14.64 24.87 2.75
CA SER A 165 13.67 24.66 3.82
C SER A 165 13.74 23.24 4.41
N PRO A 166 13.29 23.05 5.65
CA PRO A 166 12.93 21.72 6.12
C PRO A 166 11.70 21.23 5.33
N ILE A 167 11.48 19.92 5.35
CA ILE A 167 10.33 19.29 4.71
C ILE A 167 9.17 19.25 5.71
N PHE A 168 7.97 19.60 5.25
CA PHE A 168 6.75 19.49 6.04
C PHE A 168 5.80 18.47 5.43
N LEU A 169 5.20 17.69 6.30
CA LEU A 169 4.22 16.65 5.97
C LEU A 169 2.83 17.09 6.42
N SER A 170 1.82 16.71 5.65
CA SER A 170 0.42 16.87 6.05
C SER A 170 0.10 16.09 7.31
N ALA A 171 -0.96 16.49 8.02
CA ALA A 171 -1.33 15.85 9.28
C ALA A 171 -1.65 14.36 9.10
N THR A 172 -2.41 13.98 8.05
CA THR A 172 -2.72 12.58 7.78
C THR A 172 -1.48 11.76 7.42
N PHE A 173 -0.54 12.33 6.68
CA PHE A 173 0.66 11.63 6.24
C PHE A 173 1.66 11.45 7.40
N ALA A 174 1.83 12.48 8.23
CA ALA A 174 2.61 12.40 9.47
C ALA A 174 2.03 11.34 10.43
N THR A 175 0.72 11.36 10.66
CA THR A 175 0.04 10.33 11.49
C THR A 175 0.26 8.93 10.91
N SER A 176 0.10 8.73 9.59
CA SER A 176 0.32 7.43 8.93
C SER A 176 1.72 6.87 9.18
N TYR A 177 2.77 7.71 9.09
CA TYR A 177 4.13 7.28 9.40
C TYR A 177 4.31 6.88 10.87
N GLY A 178 3.78 7.68 11.81
CA GLY A 178 3.80 7.33 13.24
C GLY A 178 3.14 5.99 13.53
N LEU A 179 1.97 5.75 12.93
CA LEU A 179 1.26 4.48 13.05
C LEU A 179 2.05 3.32 12.44
N SER A 180 2.74 3.56 11.33
CA SER A 180 3.55 2.53 10.68
C SER A 180 4.71 2.07 11.55
N PHE A 181 5.37 2.97 12.31
CA PHE A 181 6.45 2.59 13.23
C PHE A 181 6.02 1.62 14.31
N ALA A 182 4.86 1.87 14.91
CA ALA A 182 4.37 0.97 15.95
C ALA A 182 3.89 -0.38 15.40
N ALA A 183 3.35 -0.38 14.17
CA ALA A 183 2.86 -1.61 13.54
C ALA A 183 3.96 -2.67 13.49
N ILE A 184 5.20 -2.25 13.24
CA ILE A 184 6.34 -3.12 13.05
C ILE A 184 6.70 -3.84 14.35
N THR A 185 6.85 -3.10 15.44
CA THR A 185 7.17 -3.68 16.77
C THR A 185 6.00 -4.47 17.33
N ALA A 186 4.76 -4.00 17.11
CA ALA A 186 3.55 -4.70 17.50
C ALA A 186 3.39 -6.03 16.75
N THR A 187 3.72 -6.10 15.46
CA THR A 187 3.62 -7.33 14.65
C THR A 187 4.53 -8.43 15.20
N LEU A 188 5.81 -8.12 15.46
CA LEU A 188 6.73 -9.08 16.05
C LEU A 188 6.27 -9.48 17.45
N THR A 189 5.95 -8.52 18.31
CA THR A 189 5.52 -8.78 19.69
C THR A 189 4.25 -9.63 19.74
N HIS A 190 3.27 -9.32 18.91
CA HIS A 190 2.02 -10.07 18.80
C HIS A 190 2.26 -11.49 18.29
N ALA A 191 3.08 -11.65 17.24
CA ALA A 191 3.45 -12.95 16.70
C ALA A 191 4.16 -13.81 17.77
N PHE A 192 5.12 -13.26 18.49
CA PHE A 192 5.85 -14.01 19.51
C PHE A 192 4.97 -14.35 20.74
N LEU A 193 4.16 -13.43 21.24
CA LEU A 193 3.36 -13.68 22.44
C LEU A 193 2.20 -14.64 22.19
N PHE A 194 1.44 -14.44 21.11
CA PHE A 194 0.23 -15.22 20.84
C PHE A 194 0.53 -16.49 20.04
N TYR A 195 1.45 -16.41 19.09
CA TYR A 195 1.75 -17.50 18.17
C TYR A 195 3.10 -18.17 18.43
N GLY A 196 3.96 -17.64 19.33
CA GLY A 196 5.30 -18.18 19.58
C GLY A 196 5.32 -19.64 20.01
N LYS A 197 4.36 -20.07 20.85
CA LYS A 197 4.21 -21.50 21.20
C LYS A 197 3.88 -22.37 19.99
N GLN A 198 3.03 -21.87 19.09
CA GLN A 198 2.67 -22.58 17.85
C GLN A 198 3.87 -22.61 16.89
N ILE A 199 4.55 -21.48 16.70
CA ILE A 199 5.78 -21.38 15.88
C ILE A 199 6.83 -22.38 16.38
N TRP A 200 7.09 -22.41 17.69
CA TRP A 200 8.07 -23.31 18.30
C TRP A 200 7.70 -24.79 18.16
N THR A 201 6.41 -25.09 18.36
CA THR A 201 5.89 -26.45 18.20
C THR A 201 5.99 -26.88 16.74
N GLN A 202 5.61 -26.02 15.79
CA GLN A 202 5.69 -26.25 14.35
C GLN A 202 7.15 -26.39 13.87
N ALA A 203 8.07 -25.61 14.44
CA ALA A 203 9.50 -25.68 14.14
C ALA A 203 10.14 -27.00 14.62
N ARG A 204 9.60 -27.59 15.69
CA ARG A 204 10.07 -28.87 16.25
C ARG A 204 9.30 -30.10 15.75
N ARG A 205 8.11 -29.94 15.18
CA ARG A 205 7.28 -31.05 14.68
C ARG A 205 7.78 -31.53 13.33
N SER A 206 7.90 -32.85 13.19
CA SER A 206 8.07 -33.54 11.91
C SER A 206 6.74 -33.53 11.14
N LEU A 207 6.79 -33.51 9.81
CA LEU A 207 5.66 -33.47 8.84
C LEU A 207 4.56 -34.55 9.00
N HIS A 208 4.61 -35.37 10.04
CA HIS A 208 3.80 -36.58 10.22
C HIS A 208 2.66 -36.47 11.24
N GLU A 209 2.51 -35.38 12.00
CA GLU A 209 1.45 -35.30 13.02
C GLU A 209 0.22 -34.51 12.56
N GLN A 210 -0.83 -35.30 12.31
CA GLN A 210 -2.20 -34.98 11.89
C GLN A 210 -2.35 -34.43 10.46
N PRO A 211 -2.26 -35.31 9.43
CA PRO A 211 -2.66 -34.92 8.10
C PRO A 211 -4.16 -34.65 8.08
N ASP A 212 -4.52 -33.38 7.94
CA ASP A 212 -5.84 -32.97 7.47
C ASP A 212 -6.26 -33.85 6.28
N ILE A 213 -7.58 -34.00 6.06
CA ILE A 213 -8.09 -34.73 4.87
C ILE A 213 -7.42 -34.21 3.59
N HIS A 214 -7.17 -32.90 3.52
CA HIS A 214 -6.47 -32.32 2.39
C HIS A 214 -5.01 -32.77 2.27
N ALA A 215 -4.27 -32.84 3.38
CA ALA A 215 -2.88 -33.29 3.40
C ALA A 215 -2.77 -34.78 3.08
N ARG A 216 -3.71 -35.61 3.56
CA ARG A 216 -3.78 -37.04 3.23
C ARG A 216 -4.07 -37.28 1.75
N LEU A 217 -4.97 -36.50 1.15
CA LEU A 217 -5.22 -36.57 -0.29
C LEU A 217 -4.02 -36.07 -1.12
N MET A 218 -3.27 -35.09 -0.58
CA MET A 218 -2.10 -34.52 -1.24
C MET A 218 -0.82 -35.35 -1.10
N SER A 219 -0.77 -36.33 -0.18
CA SER A 219 0.41 -37.19 0.01
C SER A 219 0.70 -38.07 -1.21
N ARG A 220 -0.26 -38.24 -2.13
CA ARG A 220 -0.08 -38.93 -3.41
C ARG A 220 0.80 -38.14 -4.38
N TYR A 221 0.87 -36.82 -4.25
CA TYR A 221 1.66 -35.97 -5.12
C TYR A 221 3.07 -35.78 -4.55
N GLU A 222 4.07 -35.86 -5.43
CA GLU A 222 5.44 -35.59 -5.06
C GLU A 222 5.61 -34.12 -4.69
N GLN A 223 6.24 -33.88 -3.54
CA GLN A 223 6.51 -32.53 -3.06
C GLN A 223 7.62 -31.88 -3.88
N VAL A 224 7.65 -30.55 -3.91
CA VAL A 224 8.75 -29.79 -4.52
C VAL A 224 10.00 -29.96 -3.65
N PRO A 225 11.11 -30.48 -4.20
CA PRO A 225 12.35 -30.60 -3.43
C PRO A 225 12.87 -29.23 -3.00
N GLU A 226 13.42 -29.14 -1.79
CA GLU A 226 13.93 -27.86 -1.24
C GLU A 226 15.05 -27.24 -2.09
N TRP A 227 15.81 -28.06 -2.82
CA TRP A 227 16.88 -27.60 -3.69
C TRP A 227 16.39 -26.74 -4.86
N TYR A 228 15.13 -26.92 -5.32
CA TYR A 228 14.56 -26.08 -6.39
C TYR A 228 14.52 -24.61 -5.94
N TYR A 229 14.06 -24.38 -4.70
CA TYR A 229 14.04 -23.06 -4.07
C TYR A 229 15.45 -22.54 -3.83
N ALA A 230 16.39 -23.40 -3.41
CA ALA A 230 17.79 -23.01 -3.22
C ALA A 230 18.46 -22.54 -4.54
N VAL A 231 18.21 -23.23 -5.66
CA VAL A 231 18.75 -22.85 -6.97
C VAL A 231 18.20 -21.51 -7.44
N ILE A 232 16.89 -21.28 -7.28
CA ILE A 232 16.30 -19.96 -7.60
C ILE A 232 16.86 -18.88 -6.69
N PHE A 233 16.98 -19.13 -5.39
CA PHE A 233 17.55 -18.17 -4.45
C PHE A 233 18.98 -17.79 -4.84
N VAL A 234 19.87 -18.78 -5.02
CA VAL A 234 21.28 -18.53 -5.32
C VAL A 234 21.45 -17.82 -6.67
N SER A 235 20.75 -18.29 -7.72
CA SER A 235 20.83 -17.64 -9.04
C SER A 235 20.36 -16.19 -8.99
N MET A 236 19.21 -15.91 -8.37
CA MET A 236 18.68 -14.54 -8.27
C MET A 236 19.47 -13.65 -7.32
N PHE A 237 20.08 -14.22 -6.29
CA PHE A 237 20.98 -13.52 -5.38
C PHE A 237 22.25 -13.06 -6.12
N ILE A 238 22.85 -13.93 -6.93
CA ILE A 238 24.00 -13.59 -7.78
C ILE A 238 23.62 -12.50 -8.78
N PHE A 239 22.51 -12.64 -9.51
CA PHE A 239 22.05 -11.60 -10.43
C PHE A 239 21.77 -10.26 -9.75
N SER A 240 21.30 -10.27 -8.50
CA SER A 240 21.08 -9.04 -7.72
C SER A 240 22.41 -8.38 -7.34
N ILE A 241 23.42 -9.15 -6.92
CA ILE A 241 24.77 -8.61 -6.67
C ILE A 241 25.37 -8.02 -7.94
N ILE A 242 25.27 -8.73 -9.06
CA ILE A 242 25.76 -8.23 -10.36
C ILE A 242 25.04 -6.92 -10.72
N SER A 243 23.73 -6.84 -10.48
CA SER A 243 22.96 -5.62 -10.78
C SER A 243 23.36 -4.44 -9.89
N ILE A 244 23.79 -4.69 -8.65
CA ILE A 244 24.24 -3.66 -7.72
C ILE A 244 25.65 -3.16 -8.07
N GLU A 245 26.55 -4.06 -8.45
CA GLU A 245 27.96 -3.73 -8.75
C GLU A 245 28.17 -3.23 -10.19
N ALA A 246 27.40 -3.75 -11.16
CA ALA A 246 27.53 -3.37 -12.56
C ALA A 246 26.81 -2.05 -12.90
N LEU A 247 25.84 -1.64 -12.08
CA LEU A 247 25.13 -0.37 -12.22
C LEU A 247 25.52 0.53 -11.04
N GLU A 248 25.84 1.79 -11.29
CA GLU A 248 26.18 2.79 -10.26
C GLU A 248 24.95 3.11 -9.39
N THR A 249 24.58 2.19 -8.49
CA THR A 249 23.36 2.22 -7.69
C THR A 249 23.55 2.76 -6.27
N ASP A 250 24.81 3.02 -5.88
CA ASP A 250 25.25 3.49 -4.55
C ASP A 250 24.83 2.62 -3.35
N LEU A 251 24.25 1.43 -3.60
CA LEU A 251 23.92 0.46 -2.58
C LEU A 251 25.09 -0.53 -2.39
N PRO A 252 25.69 -0.65 -1.20
CA PRO A 252 26.69 -1.68 -0.94
C PRO A 252 26.04 -3.06 -0.77
N VAL A 253 26.77 -4.13 -1.10
CA VAL A 253 26.29 -5.53 -1.01
C VAL A 253 25.80 -5.89 0.40
N TRP A 254 26.43 -5.38 1.46
CA TRP A 254 25.96 -5.63 2.82
C TRP A 254 24.55 -5.06 3.07
N GLY A 255 24.20 -3.95 2.41
CA GLY A 255 22.87 -3.34 2.49
C GLY A 255 21.82 -4.24 1.86
N PHE A 256 22.14 -4.86 0.72
CA PHE A 256 21.29 -5.88 0.11
C PHE A 256 21.07 -7.10 1.02
N ILE A 257 22.14 -7.62 1.64
CA ILE A 257 22.04 -8.74 2.59
C ILE A 257 21.17 -8.37 3.80
N LEU A 258 21.32 -7.16 4.33
CA LEU A 258 20.49 -6.65 5.42
C LEU A 258 19.01 -6.57 5.01
N ALA A 259 18.71 -6.07 3.81
CA ALA A 259 17.33 -6.01 3.31
C ALA A 259 16.69 -7.40 3.23
N LEU A 260 17.42 -8.40 2.70
CA LEU A 260 16.94 -9.78 2.64
C LEU A 260 16.77 -10.41 4.03
N SER A 261 17.65 -10.07 4.99
CA SER A 261 17.55 -10.55 6.37
C SER A 261 16.28 -10.04 7.05
N ILE A 262 15.93 -8.76 6.85
CA ILE A 262 14.67 -8.18 7.32
C ILE A 262 13.51 -8.92 6.68
N SER A 263 13.50 -9.08 5.35
CA SER A 263 12.44 -9.81 4.65
C SER A 263 12.25 -11.21 5.23
N PHE A 264 13.33 -11.98 5.41
CA PHE A 264 13.28 -13.35 5.92
C PHE A 264 12.69 -13.42 7.33
N MET A 265 13.11 -12.51 8.22
CA MET A 265 12.62 -12.45 9.61
C MET A 265 11.12 -12.17 9.68
N TYR A 266 10.60 -11.29 8.82
CA TYR A 266 9.20 -10.86 8.87
C TYR A 266 8.24 -11.73 8.06
N VAL A 267 8.72 -12.59 7.13
CA VAL A 267 7.83 -13.47 6.35
C VAL A 267 6.97 -14.36 7.25
N ILE A 268 7.53 -14.98 8.29
CA ILE A 268 6.73 -15.87 9.16
C ILE A 268 5.71 -15.08 10.01
N PRO A 269 6.10 -14.05 10.79
CA PRO A 269 5.16 -13.26 11.58
C PRO A 269 4.05 -12.62 10.74
N CYS A 270 4.41 -11.95 9.64
CA CYS A 270 3.44 -11.30 8.76
C CYS A 270 2.55 -12.33 8.07
N GLY A 271 3.09 -13.48 7.67
CA GLY A 271 2.32 -14.55 7.05
C GLY A 271 1.28 -15.18 7.97
N MET A 272 1.60 -15.35 9.25
CA MET A 272 0.62 -15.87 10.23
C MET A 272 -0.50 -14.88 10.47
N ILE A 273 -0.18 -13.59 10.63
CA ILE A 273 -1.20 -12.54 10.78
C ILE A 273 -2.07 -12.48 9.53
N GLN A 274 -1.48 -12.47 8.34
CA GLN A 274 -2.22 -12.42 7.08
C GLN A 274 -3.10 -13.67 6.90
N ALA A 275 -2.63 -14.87 7.27
CA ALA A 275 -3.41 -16.09 7.18
C ALA A 275 -4.61 -16.14 8.15
N VAL A 276 -4.62 -15.34 9.21
CA VAL A 276 -5.70 -15.31 10.21
C VAL A 276 -6.64 -14.12 9.99
N THR A 277 -6.07 -12.95 9.69
CA THR A 277 -6.79 -11.69 9.55
C THR A 277 -7.15 -11.35 8.11
N ASN A 278 -6.53 -12.00 7.11
CA ASN A 278 -6.57 -11.59 5.71
C ASN A 278 -5.94 -10.21 5.43
N GLN A 279 -5.17 -9.66 6.38
CA GLN A 279 -4.55 -8.34 6.26
C GLN A 279 -3.04 -8.46 6.20
N GLN A 280 -2.43 -7.81 5.20
CA GLN A 280 -0.98 -7.83 5.01
C GLN A 280 -0.35 -6.61 5.69
N VAL A 281 0.61 -6.86 6.58
CA VAL A 281 1.37 -5.79 7.24
C VAL A 281 2.47 -5.29 6.31
N GLY A 282 2.50 -3.98 6.06
CA GLY A 282 3.51 -3.34 5.22
C GLY A 282 4.85 -3.14 5.95
N LEU A 283 5.96 -3.63 5.37
CA LEU A 283 7.33 -3.38 5.87
C LEU A 283 8.02 -2.16 5.23
N ASN A 284 7.29 -1.39 4.41
CA ASN A 284 7.87 -0.27 3.67
C ASN A 284 8.66 0.67 4.58
N VAL A 285 8.03 1.14 5.64
CA VAL A 285 8.59 2.19 6.49
C VAL A 285 9.79 1.71 7.33
N ILE A 286 9.84 0.44 7.76
CA ILE A 286 11.04 -0.07 8.46
C ILE A 286 12.24 -0.16 7.53
N ALA A 287 12.02 -0.65 6.30
CA ALA A 287 13.10 -0.76 5.34
C ALA A 287 13.68 0.62 5.03
N GLU A 288 12.80 1.61 4.85
CA GLU A 288 13.15 3.02 4.64
C GLU A 288 13.87 3.65 5.85
N LEU A 289 13.41 3.37 7.08
CA LEU A 289 14.04 3.87 8.31
C LEU A 289 15.44 3.31 8.51
N VAL A 290 15.60 1.98 8.35
CA VAL A 290 16.89 1.30 8.55
C VAL A 290 17.91 1.79 7.54
N VAL A 291 17.57 1.81 6.25
CA VAL A 291 18.50 2.27 5.22
C VAL A 291 18.75 3.78 5.31
N GLY A 292 17.76 4.57 5.71
CA GLY A 292 17.94 6.02 5.88
C GLY A 292 18.95 6.38 6.97
N TYR A 293 19.06 5.57 8.04
CA TYR A 293 20.13 5.73 9.03
C TYR A 293 21.46 5.12 8.59
N ALA A 294 21.43 4.03 7.81
CA ALA A 294 22.63 3.29 7.43
C ALA A 294 23.36 3.91 6.20
N LEU A 295 22.62 4.49 5.27
CA LEU A 295 23.06 5.10 4.01
C LEU A 295 22.31 6.42 3.75
N PRO A 296 22.54 7.46 4.56
CA PRO A 296 21.85 8.74 4.39
C PRO A 296 22.27 9.45 3.11
N GLY A 297 21.34 10.19 2.48
CA GLY A 297 21.63 11.04 1.32
C GLY A 297 21.58 10.35 -0.04
N ARG A 298 21.24 9.06 -0.09
CA ARG A 298 21.26 8.22 -1.29
C ARG A 298 19.85 7.70 -1.65
N PRO A 299 19.07 8.41 -2.48
CA PRO A 299 17.68 8.03 -2.78
C PRO A 299 17.55 6.72 -3.55
N VAL A 300 18.42 6.48 -4.54
CA VAL A 300 18.38 5.27 -5.37
C VAL A 300 18.67 4.01 -4.53
N ALA A 301 19.71 4.07 -3.69
CA ALA A 301 20.04 2.99 -2.78
C ALA A 301 18.88 2.68 -1.81
N MET A 302 18.21 3.71 -1.28
CA MET A 302 17.02 3.53 -0.44
C MET A 302 15.89 2.83 -1.18
N MET A 303 15.58 3.27 -2.42
CA MET A 303 14.50 2.67 -3.23
C MET A 303 14.76 1.18 -3.51
N LEU A 304 16.01 0.83 -3.82
CA LEU A 304 16.44 -0.55 -4.01
C LEU A 304 16.35 -1.38 -2.72
N PHE A 305 16.83 -0.84 -1.60
CA PHE A 305 16.75 -1.50 -0.30
C PHE A 305 15.31 -1.80 0.11
N LYS A 306 14.41 -0.81 -0.03
CA LYS A 306 12.97 -0.99 0.21
C LYS A 306 12.38 -2.07 -0.68
N THR A 307 12.75 -2.06 -1.97
CA THR A 307 12.26 -3.03 -2.95
C THR A 307 12.66 -4.45 -2.55
N TRP A 308 13.91 -4.70 -2.17
CA TRP A 308 14.35 -6.01 -1.69
C TRP A 308 13.85 -6.37 -0.28
N GLY A 309 13.64 -5.40 0.61
CA GLY A 309 13.18 -5.65 1.97
C GLY A 309 11.69 -5.94 2.08
N TYR A 310 10.85 -5.20 1.35
CA TYR A 310 9.39 -5.32 1.43
C TYR A 310 8.80 -6.20 0.32
N ILE A 311 9.14 -5.94 -0.95
CA ILE A 311 8.49 -6.64 -2.08
C ILE A 311 8.83 -8.13 -2.04
N THR A 312 10.05 -8.50 -1.64
CA THR A 312 10.44 -9.90 -1.46
C THR A 312 9.54 -10.61 -0.44
N MET A 313 9.27 -10.00 0.71
CA MET A 313 8.34 -10.55 1.71
C MET A 313 6.93 -10.64 1.12
N ALA A 314 6.45 -9.57 0.48
CA ALA A 314 5.10 -9.54 -0.08
C ALA A 314 4.89 -10.67 -1.11
N GLN A 315 5.86 -10.87 -2.00
CA GLN A 315 5.84 -11.94 -3.00
C GLN A 315 5.96 -13.33 -2.37
N ALA A 316 6.74 -13.48 -1.28
CA ALA A 316 6.80 -14.73 -0.53
C ALA A 316 5.43 -15.11 0.06
N LEU A 317 4.70 -14.14 0.61
CA LEU A 317 3.37 -14.37 1.19
C LEU A 317 2.32 -14.70 0.15
N THR A 318 2.30 -13.98 -0.98
CA THR A 318 1.42 -14.29 -2.12
C THR A 318 1.73 -15.69 -2.66
N PHE A 319 2.99 -16.05 -2.80
CA PHE A 319 3.42 -17.38 -3.22
C PHE A 319 2.94 -18.48 -2.26
N SER A 320 3.15 -18.33 -0.95
CA SER A 320 2.66 -19.29 0.05
C SER A 320 1.14 -19.39 0.07
N SER A 321 0.46 -18.26 -0.07
CA SER A 321 -1.00 -18.17 -0.18
C SER A 321 -1.51 -19.00 -1.36
N ASP A 322 -0.95 -18.80 -2.56
CA ASP A 322 -1.31 -19.58 -3.75
C ASP A 322 -1.08 -21.08 -3.54
N PHE A 323 0.08 -21.48 -2.98
CA PHE A 323 0.36 -22.89 -2.67
C PHE A 323 -0.69 -23.51 -1.75
N LYS A 324 -1.23 -22.74 -0.80
CA LYS A 324 -2.35 -23.18 0.05
C LYS A 324 -3.63 -23.40 -0.76
N LEU A 325 -3.96 -22.52 -1.69
CA LEU A 325 -5.10 -22.72 -2.59
C LEU A 325 -4.91 -23.97 -3.45
N GLY A 326 -3.72 -24.17 -4.04
CA GLY A 326 -3.42 -25.38 -4.81
C GLY A 326 -3.59 -26.65 -3.98
N HIS A 327 -3.20 -26.60 -2.70
CA HIS A 327 -3.42 -27.68 -1.74
C HIS A 327 -4.90 -27.99 -1.50
N TYR A 328 -5.77 -26.96 -1.50
CA TYR A 328 -7.22 -27.13 -1.43
C TYR A 328 -7.81 -27.68 -2.73
N MET A 329 -7.38 -27.16 -3.88
CA MET A 329 -7.84 -27.56 -5.22
C MET A 329 -7.26 -28.88 -5.72
N LYS A 330 -6.32 -29.49 -4.99
CA LYS A 330 -5.63 -30.74 -5.36
C LYS A 330 -4.80 -30.63 -6.62
N ILE A 331 -4.15 -29.48 -6.80
CA ILE A 331 -3.20 -29.25 -7.89
C ILE A 331 -1.83 -29.83 -7.48
N PRO A 332 -1.15 -30.60 -8.36
CA PRO A 332 0.19 -31.13 -8.08
C PRO A 332 1.19 -30.01 -7.73
N PRO A 333 1.93 -30.08 -6.60
CA PRO A 333 2.81 -28.99 -6.14
C PRO A 333 3.93 -28.64 -7.13
N LYS A 334 4.52 -29.65 -7.82
CA LYS A 334 5.56 -29.42 -8.83
C LYS A 334 5.05 -28.62 -10.02
N SER A 335 3.88 -28.98 -10.55
CA SER A 335 3.26 -28.25 -11.65
C SER A 335 2.92 -26.82 -11.26
N MET A 336 2.46 -26.63 -10.03
CA MET A 336 2.17 -25.30 -9.49
C MET A 336 3.42 -24.42 -9.36
N PHE A 337 4.52 -24.98 -8.85
CA PHE A 337 5.82 -24.30 -8.78
C PHE A 337 6.28 -23.81 -10.15
N PHE A 338 6.34 -24.71 -11.14
CA PHE A 338 6.81 -24.35 -12.47
C PHE A 338 5.89 -23.34 -13.16
N ALA A 339 4.57 -23.50 -13.02
CA ALA A 339 3.62 -22.54 -13.55
C ALA A 339 3.85 -21.13 -12.99
N GLN A 340 4.03 -21.00 -11.66
CA GLN A 340 4.30 -19.70 -11.04
C GLN A 340 5.64 -19.09 -11.44
N VAL A 341 6.70 -19.89 -11.53
CA VAL A 341 8.02 -19.42 -11.97
C VAL A 341 7.97 -18.92 -13.41
N VAL A 342 7.36 -19.68 -14.32
CA VAL A 342 7.21 -19.28 -15.74
C VAL A 342 6.34 -18.03 -15.86
N CYS A 343 5.19 -17.99 -15.16
CA CYS A 343 4.32 -16.82 -15.14
C CYS A 343 5.02 -15.58 -14.56
N ALA A 344 5.88 -15.73 -13.55
CA ALA A 344 6.65 -14.61 -12.99
C ALA A 344 7.65 -14.04 -13.99
N VAL A 345 8.34 -14.89 -14.77
CA VAL A 345 9.26 -14.46 -15.83
C VAL A 345 8.51 -13.74 -16.95
N ILE A 346 7.39 -14.30 -17.41
CA ILE A 346 6.56 -13.68 -18.46
C ILE A 346 6.00 -12.35 -17.96
N SER A 347 5.36 -12.34 -16.78
CA SER A 347 4.74 -11.16 -16.20
C SER A 347 5.76 -10.05 -15.96
N GLY A 348 6.94 -10.37 -15.40
CA GLY A 348 8.01 -9.40 -15.18
C GLY A 348 8.53 -8.79 -16.48
N THR A 349 8.66 -9.59 -17.54
CA THR A 349 9.14 -9.11 -18.85
C THR A 349 8.08 -8.24 -19.54
N VAL A 350 6.83 -8.69 -19.57
CA VAL A 350 5.72 -7.96 -20.19
C VAL A 350 5.46 -6.65 -19.46
N GLN A 351 5.50 -6.63 -18.12
CA GLN A 351 5.33 -5.39 -17.35
C GLN A 351 6.41 -4.36 -17.68
N LEU A 352 7.68 -4.77 -17.76
CA LEU A 352 8.77 -3.88 -18.16
C LEU A 352 8.60 -3.37 -19.60
N ALA A 353 8.20 -4.23 -20.53
CA ALA A 353 7.96 -3.85 -21.92
C ALA A 353 6.81 -2.84 -22.05
N VAL A 354 5.69 -3.08 -21.37
CA VAL A 354 4.55 -2.16 -21.34
C VAL A 354 4.93 -0.84 -20.67
N GLN A 355 5.65 -0.88 -19.55
CA GLN A 355 6.12 0.33 -18.88
C GLN A 355 7.04 1.15 -19.79
N SER A 356 7.98 0.51 -20.49
CA SER A 356 8.84 1.20 -21.45
C SER A 356 8.03 1.80 -22.60
N TRP A 357 7.04 1.07 -23.12
CA TRP A 357 6.15 1.56 -24.17
C TRP A 357 5.34 2.77 -23.69
N MET A 358 4.83 2.75 -22.47
CA MET A 358 4.08 3.86 -21.87
C MET A 358 4.92 5.14 -21.82
N PHE A 359 6.18 5.06 -21.37
CA PHE A 359 7.07 6.23 -21.34
C PHE A 359 7.43 6.78 -22.72
N SER A 360 7.47 5.95 -23.77
CA SER A 360 7.77 6.41 -25.13
C SER A 360 6.56 6.95 -25.90
N ASN A 361 5.32 6.57 -25.53
CA ASN A 361 4.12 6.87 -26.32
C ASN A 361 3.12 7.78 -25.61
N ILE A 362 3.19 7.89 -24.28
CA ILE A 362 2.30 8.76 -23.50
C ILE A 362 3.10 10.00 -23.11
N GLU A 363 2.87 11.11 -23.82
CA GLU A 363 3.39 12.43 -23.47
C GLU A 363 2.89 12.83 -22.07
N ASP A 364 3.70 13.51 -21.25
CA ASP A 364 3.35 14.02 -19.91
C ASP A 364 2.75 13.00 -18.92
N ILE A 365 3.21 11.74 -18.97
CA ILE A 365 2.77 10.71 -18.03
C ILE A 365 3.04 11.13 -16.57
N CYS A 366 2.09 10.82 -15.67
CA CYS A 366 2.10 11.21 -14.26
C CYS A 366 1.81 12.70 -13.98
N ASP A 367 1.57 13.55 -14.98
CA ASP A 367 1.12 14.92 -14.75
C ASP A 367 -0.34 14.95 -14.24
N PRO A 368 -0.67 15.76 -13.21
CA PRO A 368 -2.03 15.89 -12.69
C PRO A 368 -3.07 16.32 -13.74
N LEU A 369 -2.66 17.02 -14.80
CA LEU A 369 -3.50 17.54 -15.88
C LEU A 369 -3.44 16.67 -17.15
N GLN A 370 -2.89 15.47 -17.06
CA GLN A 370 -2.82 14.55 -18.20
C GLN A 370 -4.20 14.29 -18.81
N LYS A 371 -4.32 14.48 -20.14
CA LYS A 371 -5.57 14.36 -20.91
C LYS A 371 -6.27 13.01 -20.73
N SER A 372 -5.49 11.93 -20.64
CA SER A 372 -6.01 10.57 -20.50
C SER A 372 -6.11 10.08 -19.04
N GLY A 373 -5.83 10.93 -18.05
CA GLY A 373 -5.96 10.58 -16.63
C GLY A 373 -4.91 9.57 -16.12
N PHE A 374 -3.76 9.42 -16.81
CA PHE A 374 -2.63 8.62 -16.34
C PHE A 374 -1.86 9.32 -15.22
N VAL A 375 -2.53 9.50 -14.08
CA VAL A 375 -1.93 9.99 -12.83
C VAL A 375 -1.25 8.82 -12.11
N CYS A 376 -0.08 9.06 -11.50
CA CYS A 376 0.76 8.00 -10.92
C CYS A 376 0.83 8.04 -9.39
N PRO A 377 -0.30 7.90 -8.66
CA PRO A 377 -0.36 8.17 -7.23
C PRO A 377 0.55 7.25 -6.39
N ASN A 378 0.65 5.97 -6.75
CA ASN A 378 1.51 5.02 -6.03
C ASN A 378 2.99 5.32 -6.26
N THR A 379 3.35 5.74 -7.48
CA THR A 379 4.73 6.12 -7.84
C THR A 379 5.13 7.42 -7.15
N GLU A 380 4.22 8.40 -7.08
CA GLU A 380 4.44 9.63 -6.33
C GLU A 380 4.69 9.36 -4.85
N VAL A 381 3.88 8.51 -4.20
CA VAL A 381 4.14 8.13 -2.79
C VAL A 381 5.50 7.47 -2.64
N PHE A 382 5.90 6.64 -3.60
CA PHE A 382 7.21 5.99 -3.59
C PHE A 382 8.36 7.01 -3.78
N GLY A 383 8.17 8.03 -4.61
CA GLY A 383 9.11 9.15 -4.81
C GLY A 383 9.17 10.09 -3.60
N THR A 384 8.03 10.51 -3.06
CA THR A 384 7.93 11.28 -1.81
C THR A 384 8.64 10.57 -0.66
N ALA A 385 8.47 9.25 -0.54
CA ALA A 385 9.18 8.46 0.45
C ALA A 385 10.70 8.47 0.21
N SER A 386 11.18 8.37 -1.04
CA SER A 386 12.62 8.43 -1.37
C SER A 386 13.26 9.76 -0.96
N ILE A 387 12.51 10.85 -1.04
CA ILE A 387 12.95 12.18 -0.60
C ILE A 387 13.04 12.23 0.94
N ILE A 388 12.00 11.79 1.64
CA ILE A 388 11.92 11.86 3.11
C ILE A 388 12.99 10.97 3.76
N TRP A 389 13.06 9.70 3.36
CA TRP A 389 13.90 8.71 4.04
C TRP A 389 15.25 8.47 3.36
N GLY A 390 15.35 8.69 2.05
CA GLY A 390 16.58 8.50 1.28
C GLY A 390 17.43 9.76 1.23
N VAL A 391 16.90 10.84 0.64
CA VAL A 391 17.64 12.11 0.46
C VAL A 391 17.87 12.82 1.79
N ILE A 392 16.80 13.26 2.46
CA ILE A 392 16.92 14.04 3.71
C ILE A 392 17.39 13.15 4.85
N GLY A 393 16.78 11.96 4.93
CA GLY A 393 17.09 10.92 5.90
C GLY A 393 16.40 11.12 7.26
N PRO A 394 16.18 10.02 8.00
CA PRO A 394 15.48 10.04 9.29
C PRO A 394 16.19 10.86 10.37
N ALA A 395 17.51 10.96 10.29
CA ALA A 395 18.33 11.71 11.26
C ALA A 395 17.95 13.21 11.33
N ARG A 396 17.47 13.80 10.22
CA ARG A 396 17.14 15.23 10.13
C ARG A 396 15.66 15.55 10.37
N GLN A 397 14.83 14.54 10.62
CA GLN A 397 13.37 14.73 10.71
C GLN A 397 12.78 14.03 11.94
N PHE A 398 13.26 12.84 12.26
CA PHE A 398 12.69 11.96 13.29
C PHE A 398 13.62 11.74 14.49
N SER A 399 14.89 12.17 14.44
CA SER A 399 15.80 12.05 15.58
C SER A 399 15.50 13.05 16.72
N LYS A 400 16.08 12.80 17.90
CA LYS A 400 15.87 13.62 19.10
C LYS A 400 16.13 15.12 18.81
N GLY A 401 15.14 15.96 19.09
CA GLY A 401 15.19 17.40 18.85
C GLY A 401 14.62 17.86 17.50
N GLN A 402 14.22 16.94 16.63
CA GLN A 402 13.58 17.24 15.35
C GLN A 402 12.04 17.22 15.45
N ILE A 403 11.40 17.86 14.47
CA ILE A 403 9.95 18.14 14.43
C ILE A 403 9.13 16.86 14.70
N TYR A 404 9.47 15.75 14.04
CA TYR A 404 8.69 14.52 14.04
C TYR A 404 9.18 13.46 15.04
N TYR A 405 10.05 13.81 15.99
CA TYR A 405 10.60 12.87 16.97
C TYR A 405 9.53 12.04 17.72
N VAL A 406 8.42 12.68 18.08
CA VAL A 406 7.32 12.03 18.81
C VAL A 406 6.69 10.89 18.01
N LEU A 407 6.74 10.92 16.67
CA LEU A 407 6.19 9.86 15.83
C LEU A 407 6.94 8.53 15.95
N LEU A 408 8.21 8.55 16.37
CA LEU A 408 8.96 7.31 16.68
C LEU A 408 8.45 6.60 17.94
N SER A 409 7.61 7.25 18.76
CA SER A 409 7.06 6.71 20.01
C SER A 409 5.60 6.22 19.93
N GLY A 410 4.97 6.26 18.75
CA GLY A 410 3.52 6.02 18.55
C GLY A 410 3.06 4.56 18.53
N THR A 411 1.72 4.36 18.46
CA THR A 411 0.91 3.11 18.36
C THR A 411 0.28 2.95 16.96
N GLY A 412 -0.29 1.79 16.55
CA GLY A 412 -0.09 1.21 15.19
C GLY A 412 -1.08 1.33 13.99
N ALA A 413 -0.54 0.98 12.81
CA ALA A 413 -1.00 0.58 11.45
C ALA A 413 -2.32 1.08 10.84
N ILE A 414 -2.23 1.98 9.84
CA ILE A 414 -3.24 2.23 8.77
C ILE A 414 -2.55 2.74 7.48
N PRO A 415 -2.66 2.07 6.31
CA PRO A 415 -2.14 2.57 5.02
C PRO A 415 -2.86 3.84 4.50
N PRO A 416 -2.28 4.58 3.52
CA PRO A 416 -2.72 5.90 3.05
C PRO A 416 -4.00 5.88 2.18
N ALA A 417 -5.00 5.14 2.61
CA ALA A 417 -6.34 5.15 2.06
C ALA A 417 -7.21 6.18 2.80
N ASN A 418 -8.16 6.77 2.09
CA ASN A 418 -9.06 7.77 2.68
C ASN A 418 -10.03 7.11 3.65
N ALA A 419 -10.62 7.88 4.58
CA ALA A 419 -11.56 7.34 5.57
C ALA A 419 -12.74 6.60 4.95
N VAL A 420 -13.25 7.13 3.83
CA VAL A 420 -14.35 6.51 3.09
C VAL A 420 -14.01 5.05 2.78
N ASN A 421 -12.75 4.75 2.44
CA ASN A 421 -12.33 3.40 2.10
C ASN A 421 -12.39 2.48 3.33
N TYR A 422 -11.93 2.94 4.51
CA TYR A 422 -11.99 2.13 5.74
C TYR A 422 -13.40 1.94 6.29
N ILE A 423 -14.22 2.98 6.24
CA ILE A 423 -15.56 2.95 6.84
C ILE A 423 -16.49 2.10 5.98
N THR A 424 -16.46 2.30 4.67
CA THR A 424 -17.32 1.54 3.76
C THR A 424 -16.90 0.06 3.74
N TRP A 425 -15.60 -0.21 3.77
CA TRP A 425 -15.05 -1.54 4.01
C TRP A 425 -15.57 -2.13 5.33
N GLY A 426 -15.50 -1.39 6.43
CA GLY A 426 -16.02 -1.80 7.74
C GLY A 426 -17.54 -2.05 7.77
N ILE A 427 -18.35 -1.19 7.13
CA ILE A 427 -19.80 -1.34 7.05
C ILE A 427 -20.17 -2.61 6.27
N VAL A 428 -19.55 -2.83 5.11
CA VAL A 428 -19.78 -4.03 4.29
C VAL A 428 -19.35 -5.28 5.06
N GLY A 429 -18.20 -5.20 5.73
CA GLY A 429 -17.72 -6.20 6.67
C GLY A 429 -18.75 -6.56 7.74
N PHE A 430 -19.28 -5.57 8.45
CA PHE A 430 -20.32 -5.77 9.48
C PHE A 430 -21.55 -6.49 8.92
N ILE A 431 -22.07 -6.03 7.78
CA ILE A 431 -23.27 -6.59 7.18
C ILE A 431 -23.03 -8.06 6.82
N PHE A 432 -21.98 -8.37 6.07
CA PHE A 432 -21.81 -9.72 5.53
C PHE A 432 -21.14 -10.68 6.53
N GLN A 433 -20.15 -10.23 7.30
CA GLN A 433 -19.39 -11.06 8.25
C GLN A 433 -20.05 -11.18 9.62
N PHE A 434 -20.82 -10.18 10.06
CA PHE A 434 -21.50 -10.25 11.35
C PHE A 434 -22.98 -10.57 11.20
N LEU A 435 -23.76 -9.78 10.45
CA LEU A 435 -25.21 -9.97 10.35
C LEU A 435 -25.58 -11.18 9.50
N VAL A 436 -25.12 -11.25 8.24
CA VAL A 436 -25.47 -12.32 7.30
C VAL A 436 -24.89 -13.65 7.76
N ARG A 437 -23.64 -13.67 8.24
CA ARG A 437 -23.04 -14.89 8.82
C ARG A 437 -23.84 -15.43 10.02
N ARG A 438 -24.40 -14.57 10.89
CA ARG A 438 -25.20 -15.00 12.05
C ARG A 438 -26.63 -15.40 11.68
N ARG A 439 -27.30 -14.68 10.77
CA ARG A 439 -28.72 -14.92 10.42
C ARG A 439 -28.91 -15.93 9.30
N HIS A 440 -28.01 -15.98 8.32
CA HIS A 440 -28.10 -16.81 7.11
C HIS A 440 -26.79 -17.55 6.81
N PHE A 441 -26.30 -18.31 7.80
CA PHE A 441 -25.02 -19.01 7.70
C PHE A 441 -24.90 -19.92 6.46
N SER A 442 -25.95 -20.66 6.12
CA SER A 442 -25.96 -21.56 4.95
C SER A 442 -25.78 -20.84 3.61
N TRP A 443 -26.27 -19.61 3.50
CA TRP A 443 -26.03 -18.78 2.32
C TRP A 443 -24.61 -18.21 2.33
N TRP A 444 -24.17 -17.72 3.49
CA TRP A 444 -22.84 -17.13 3.66
C TRP A 444 -21.72 -18.11 3.31
N THR A 445 -21.78 -19.35 3.80
CA THR A 445 -20.75 -20.37 3.52
C THR A 445 -20.65 -20.74 2.04
N LYS A 446 -21.76 -20.69 1.30
CA LYS A 446 -21.81 -21.13 -0.10
C LYS A 446 -21.53 -20.00 -1.09
N TYR A 447 -22.04 -18.79 -0.83
CA TYR A 447 -22.07 -17.72 -1.84
C TYR A 447 -21.26 -16.48 -1.48
N ASN A 448 -20.84 -16.27 -0.22
CA ASN A 448 -20.17 -15.01 0.16
C ASN A 448 -18.85 -14.78 -0.60
N TYR A 449 -18.01 -15.82 -0.69
CA TYR A 449 -16.75 -15.74 -1.45
C TYR A 449 -16.98 -15.63 -2.96
N VAL A 450 -17.99 -16.34 -3.49
CA VAL A 450 -18.36 -16.29 -4.91
C VAL A 450 -18.88 -14.91 -5.29
N LEU A 451 -19.75 -14.32 -4.47
CA LEU A 451 -20.25 -12.95 -4.65
C LEU A 451 -19.09 -11.97 -4.69
N SER A 452 -18.15 -12.11 -3.77
CA SER A 452 -17.02 -11.21 -3.73
C SER A 452 -16.10 -11.32 -4.96
N ALA A 453 -15.87 -12.54 -5.46
CA ALA A 453 -15.14 -12.74 -6.71
C ALA A 453 -15.90 -12.19 -7.92
N ALA A 454 -17.23 -12.31 -7.93
CA ALA A 454 -18.08 -11.77 -8.98
C ALA A 454 -18.08 -10.23 -9.01
N LEU A 455 -18.05 -9.57 -7.85
CA LEU A 455 -17.95 -8.11 -7.76
C LEU A 455 -16.60 -7.60 -8.29
N ASP A 456 -15.48 -8.24 -7.92
CA ASP A 456 -14.15 -7.87 -8.43
C ASP A 456 -14.06 -8.07 -9.95
N ALA A 457 -14.53 -9.21 -10.46
CA ALA A 457 -14.57 -9.49 -11.90
C ALA A 457 -15.52 -8.54 -12.64
N GLY A 458 -16.64 -8.17 -12.02
CA GLY A 458 -17.61 -7.22 -12.56
C GLY A 458 -17.02 -5.83 -12.74
N VAL A 459 -16.27 -5.33 -11.75
CA VAL A 459 -15.54 -4.06 -11.84
C VAL A 459 -14.50 -4.11 -12.96
N ALA A 460 -13.73 -5.20 -13.06
CA ALA A 460 -12.74 -5.38 -14.12
C ALA A 460 -13.35 -5.36 -15.52
N ILE A 461 -14.40 -6.15 -15.75
CA ILE A 461 -15.11 -6.20 -17.04
C ILE A 461 -15.76 -4.84 -17.34
N GLY A 462 -16.37 -4.22 -16.33
CA GLY A 462 -16.95 -2.87 -16.43
C GLY A 462 -15.92 -1.83 -16.86
N ALA A 463 -14.74 -1.82 -16.24
CA ALA A 463 -13.66 -0.90 -16.59
C ALA A 463 -13.18 -1.09 -18.04
N ILE A 464 -13.04 -2.34 -18.50
CA ILE A 464 -12.67 -2.64 -19.90
C ILE A 464 -13.75 -2.13 -20.87
N LEU A 465 -15.03 -2.37 -20.56
CA LEU A 465 -16.14 -1.89 -21.39
C LEU A 465 -16.19 -0.37 -21.42
N VAL A 466 -16.03 0.32 -20.27
CA VAL A 466 -15.98 1.78 -20.21
C VAL A 466 -14.81 2.32 -21.03
N PHE A 467 -13.62 1.71 -20.91
CA PHE A 467 -12.46 2.11 -21.70
C PHE A 467 -12.75 2.02 -23.20
N PHE A 468 -13.19 0.87 -23.71
CA PHE A 468 -13.39 0.68 -25.15
C PHE A 468 -14.64 1.38 -25.71
N CYS A 469 -15.69 1.56 -24.92
CA CYS A 469 -16.94 2.17 -25.40
C CYS A 469 -16.98 3.69 -25.21
N LEU A 470 -16.33 4.24 -24.17
CA LEU A 470 -16.44 5.66 -23.81
C LEU A 470 -15.12 6.43 -23.92
N GLN A 471 -13.98 5.81 -23.64
CA GLN A 471 -12.69 6.53 -23.60
C GLN A 471 -11.88 6.42 -24.89
N TYR A 472 -11.76 5.21 -25.43
CA TYR A 472 -10.97 4.93 -26.61
C TYR A 472 -11.53 5.59 -27.89
N PRO A 473 -12.86 5.59 -28.16
CA PRO A 473 -13.36 6.20 -29.38
C PRO A 473 -13.40 7.74 -29.25
N LEU A 474 -13.00 8.44 -30.31
CA LEU A 474 -12.96 9.92 -30.40
C LEU A 474 -12.13 10.62 -29.30
N ASN A 475 -11.01 10.03 -28.85
CA ASN A 475 -10.14 10.62 -27.81
C ASN A 475 -10.89 11.02 -26.52
N GLY A 476 -11.87 10.22 -26.11
CA GLY A 476 -12.63 10.45 -24.88
C GLY A 476 -13.66 11.58 -24.94
N SER A 477 -13.96 12.13 -26.12
CA SER A 477 -14.95 13.20 -26.28
C SER A 477 -16.41 12.71 -26.32
N ILE A 478 -16.65 11.40 -26.22
CA ILE A 478 -17.99 10.82 -26.20
C ILE A 478 -18.69 11.22 -24.88
N GLY A 479 -19.76 12.01 -25.00
CA GLY A 479 -20.56 12.44 -23.85
C GLY A 479 -20.15 13.78 -23.21
N ASN A 480 -19.18 14.50 -23.78
CA ASN A 480 -18.70 15.80 -23.28
C ASN A 480 -19.81 16.88 -23.20
N ASN A 481 -20.86 16.74 -24.03
CA ASN A 481 -22.01 17.65 -24.07
C ASN A 481 -23.28 17.15 -23.34
N THR A 482 -23.28 15.93 -22.78
CA THR A 482 -24.49 15.34 -22.17
C THR A 482 -24.22 14.73 -20.81
N ILE A 483 -23.53 13.60 -20.72
CA ILE A 483 -23.42 12.84 -19.46
C ILE A 483 -22.17 13.26 -18.65
N GLN A 484 -21.08 13.67 -19.30
CA GLN A 484 -19.84 14.06 -18.61
C GLN A 484 -19.94 15.43 -17.93
N LYS A 485 -20.79 16.34 -18.44
CA LYS A 485 -21.06 17.67 -17.87
C LYS A 485 -22.17 17.70 -16.81
N TRP A 486 -22.63 16.55 -16.33
CA TRP A 486 -23.64 16.51 -15.27
C TRP A 486 -23.14 17.17 -13.98
N TRP A 487 -24.03 17.87 -13.26
CA TRP A 487 -23.71 18.57 -12.00
C TRP A 487 -22.99 17.67 -10.99
N GLY A 488 -23.41 16.41 -10.84
CA GLY A 488 -22.76 15.45 -9.94
C GLY A 488 -21.30 15.11 -10.30
N ASN A 489 -20.91 15.32 -11.56
CA ASN A 489 -19.55 15.10 -12.05
C ASN A 489 -18.69 16.38 -12.07
N THR A 490 -19.29 17.56 -11.89
CA THR A 490 -18.56 18.85 -11.97
C THR A 490 -18.50 19.58 -10.63
N VAL A 491 -19.46 19.36 -9.74
CA VAL A 491 -19.60 20.10 -8.48
C VAL A 491 -18.40 19.91 -7.55
N PHE A 492 -17.75 18.73 -7.56
CA PHE A 492 -16.65 18.46 -6.64
C PHE A 492 -15.39 19.29 -6.95
N TYR A 493 -15.15 19.65 -8.22
CA TYR A 493 -13.96 20.42 -8.63
C TYR A 493 -13.90 21.83 -8.04
N GLY A 494 -15.06 22.42 -7.72
CA GLY A 494 -15.16 23.77 -7.16
C GLY A 494 -15.14 23.83 -5.63
N THR A 495 -14.95 22.69 -4.96
CA THR A 495 -14.98 22.63 -3.49
C THR A 495 -13.61 22.91 -2.88
N ALA A 496 -13.61 23.44 -1.65
CA ALA A 496 -12.38 23.62 -0.87
C ALA A 496 -11.63 22.29 -0.63
N ASP A 497 -12.33 21.15 -0.70
CA ASP A 497 -11.72 19.82 -0.66
C ASP A 497 -10.86 19.56 -1.90
N TYR A 498 -11.42 19.75 -3.10
CA TYR A 498 -10.66 19.52 -4.34
C TYR A 498 -9.48 20.48 -4.50
N LEU A 499 -9.64 21.72 -4.05
CA LEU A 499 -8.58 22.73 -4.08
C LEU A 499 -7.52 22.53 -2.97
N GLY A 500 -7.76 21.64 -2.00
CA GLY A 500 -6.83 21.36 -0.91
C GLY A 500 -6.53 22.58 -0.05
N THR A 501 -7.51 23.46 0.21
CA THR A 501 -7.24 24.72 0.88
C THR A 501 -6.81 24.53 2.35
N PRO A 502 -5.65 25.11 2.76
CA PRO A 502 -5.21 25.07 4.15
C PRO A 502 -6.10 25.94 5.03
N LEU A 503 -6.10 25.68 6.35
CA LEU A 503 -6.85 26.50 7.30
C LEU A 503 -6.25 27.90 7.47
N LYS A 504 -4.91 28.01 7.39
CA LYS A 504 -4.19 29.28 7.42
C LYS A 504 -3.44 29.49 6.11
N ALA A 505 -3.70 30.61 5.46
CA ALA A 505 -2.86 31.08 4.37
C ALA A 505 -1.66 31.87 4.93
N LEU A 506 -0.51 31.74 4.28
CA LEU A 506 0.60 32.66 4.50
C LEU A 506 0.25 34.04 3.96
N LYS A 507 0.83 35.09 4.53
CA LYS A 507 0.76 36.43 3.93
C LYS A 507 1.68 36.42 2.70
N ASP A 508 1.22 36.98 1.57
CA ASP A 508 1.91 37.00 0.27
C ASP A 508 3.28 37.74 0.26
N ASP A 509 3.74 38.21 1.41
CA ASP A 509 4.98 38.97 1.64
C ASP A 509 6.24 38.08 1.77
N GLY A 510 6.24 36.89 1.16
CA GLY A 510 7.35 35.93 1.29
C GLY A 510 7.54 35.34 2.70
N SER A 511 6.50 35.42 3.54
CA SER A 511 6.50 34.87 4.90
C SER A 511 6.72 33.35 4.89
N ARG A 512 7.57 32.85 5.79
CA ARG A 512 7.88 31.42 5.97
C ARG A 512 7.30 30.94 7.30
N PHE A 513 6.79 29.71 7.35
CA PHE A 513 6.44 29.05 8.61
C PHE A 513 7.46 27.97 8.99
N GLY A 514 7.46 27.56 10.26
CA GLY A 514 8.37 26.55 10.78
C GLY A 514 9.55 27.11 11.58
N PRO A 515 10.47 26.24 12.03
CA PRO A 515 11.63 26.64 12.81
C PRO A 515 12.63 27.43 11.97
N SER A 516 13.30 28.41 12.58
CA SER A 516 14.34 29.23 11.93
C SER A 516 15.68 28.50 11.74
N SER A 517 15.88 27.37 12.41
CA SER A 517 17.06 26.50 12.34
C SER A 517 16.66 25.04 12.52
N TRP A 518 17.23 24.11 11.75
CA TRP A 518 16.88 22.67 11.75
C TRP A 518 18.08 21.75 11.46
#